data_AF-A0AAV2IHK4-F1
#
_entry.id   AF-A0AAV2IHK4-F1
#
_cell.length_a   1.000
_cell.length_b   1.000
_cell.length_c   1.000
_cell.angle_alpha   90.00
_cell.angle_beta   90.00
_cell.angle_gamma   90.00
#
_symmetry.space_group_name_H-M   'P 1'
#
loop_
_entity.id
_entity.type
_entity.pdbx_description
1 polymer ?
#
loop_
_entity_poly.entity_id
_entity_poly.type
_entity_poly.pdbx_seq_one_letter_code
_entity_poly.pdbx_strand_id
1 'polypeptide(L)'
;MATVNMTINYRDGTSRTISQPVSEDKSGFNYNHLKKSVLSVHDQSNVILTNIVEEEKNQLPQRNIPTSTITTTVSTDDNADGDESEEDEEDNDDKLLPPEKKMKA
;
A
#
# COMPACT_ATOMS: atom_id res chain seq x y z
N MET A 1 -11.40 -10.99 -17.72
CA MET A 1 -11.39 -10.94 -16.24
C MET A 1 -10.45 -9.83 -15.82
N ALA A 2 -10.80 -9.03 -14.81
CA ALA A 2 -9.91 -7.99 -14.29
C ALA A 2 -8.82 -8.62 -13.42
N THR A 3 -7.62 -8.04 -13.45
CA THR A 3 -6.44 -8.56 -12.75
C THR A 3 -5.72 -7.38 -12.09
N VAL A 4 -5.24 -7.57 -10.86
CA VAL A 4 -4.32 -6.65 -10.19
C VAL A 4 -2.91 -7.10 -10.54
N ASN A 5 -2.15 -6.21 -11.16
CA ASN A 5 -0.75 -6.47 -11.53
C ASN A 5 0.17 -5.52 -10.74
N MET A 6 1.26 -6.06 -10.21
CA MET A 6 2.37 -5.30 -9.66
C MET A 6 3.65 -5.78 -10.33
N THR A 7 4.46 -4.84 -10.83
CA THR A 7 5.77 -5.14 -11.40
C THR A 7 6.86 -4.56 -10.50
N ILE A 8 7.78 -5.40 -10.06
CA ILE A 8 8.97 -5.02 -9.31
C ILE A 8 10.12 -4.99 -10.32
N ASN A 9 10.74 -3.82 -10.50
CA ASN A 9 11.91 -3.67 -11.36
C ASN A 9 13.18 -3.69 -10.50
N TYR A 10 14.10 -4.57 -10.84
CA TYR A 10 15.36 -4.76 -10.13
C TYR A 10 16.47 -3.91 -10.74
N ARG A 11 17.54 -3.67 -9.96
CA ARG A 11 18.69 -2.85 -10.37
C ARG A 11 19.47 -3.45 -11.53
N ASP A 12 19.42 -4.78 -11.69
CA ASP A 12 20.05 -5.50 -12.81
C ASP A 12 19.27 -5.39 -14.12
N GLY A 13 18.14 -4.65 -14.11
CA GLY A 13 17.26 -4.46 -15.26
C GLY A 13 16.25 -5.59 -15.46
N THR A 14 16.26 -6.62 -14.61
CA THR A 14 15.22 -7.66 -14.63
C THR A 14 13.96 -7.18 -13.91
N SER A 15 12.83 -7.83 -14.19
CA SER A 15 11.55 -7.50 -13.56
C SER A 15 10.82 -8.75 -13.12
N ARG A 16 10.06 -8.62 -12.03
CA ARG A 16 9.13 -9.66 -11.55
C ARG A 16 7.73 -9.10 -11.50
N THR A 17 6.77 -9.82 -12.10
CA THR A 17 5.37 -9.44 -12.09
C THR A 17 4.59 -10.36 -11.14
N ILE A 18 3.80 -9.76 -10.25
CA ILE A 18 2.77 -10.39 -9.44
C ILE A 18 1.44 -10.11 -10.13
N SER A 19 0.67 -11.15 -10.45
CA SER A 19 -0.61 -11.03 -11.17
C SER A 19 -1.67 -11.80 -10.41
N GLN A 20 -2.66 -11.10 -9.86
CA GLN A 20 -3.76 -11.68 -9.11
C GLN A 20 -5.11 -11.37 -9.77
N PRO A 21 -5.88 -12.38 -10.22
CA PRO A 21 -7.22 -12.13 -10.75
C PRO A 21 -8.11 -11.51 -9.67
N VAL A 22 -8.96 -10.56 -10.06
CA VAL A 22 -9.90 -9.91 -9.13
C VAL A 22 -11.05 -10.84 -8.79
N SER A 23 -11.53 -11.64 -9.73
CA SER A 23 -12.60 -12.60 -9.52
C SER A 23 -12.32 -13.88 -10.30
N GLU A 24 -12.45 -15.01 -9.62
CA GLU A 24 -12.35 -16.35 -10.23
C GLU A 24 -13.70 -16.82 -10.80
N ASP A 25 -14.79 -16.24 -10.30
CA ASP A 25 -16.15 -16.60 -10.66
C ASP A 25 -16.77 -15.66 -11.70
N LYS A 26 -17.67 -16.20 -12.51
CA LYS A 26 -18.48 -15.41 -13.48
C LYS A 26 -19.54 -14.52 -12.80
N SER A 27 -19.61 -14.51 -11.47
CA SER A 27 -20.62 -13.82 -10.66
C SER A 27 -20.45 -12.31 -10.60
N GLY A 28 -19.39 -11.77 -11.22
CA GLY A 28 -19.20 -10.34 -11.43
C GLY A 28 -18.14 -9.73 -10.51
N PHE A 29 -17.71 -8.54 -10.89
CA PHE A 29 -16.72 -7.75 -10.15
C PHE A 29 -17.42 -7.05 -8.97
N ASN A 30 -16.87 -7.19 -7.76
CA ASN A 30 -17.32 -6.43 -6.61
C ASN A 30 -16.11 -5.88 -5.83
N TYR A 31 -16.35 -4.92 -4.95
CA TYR A 31 -15.28 -4.29 -4.17
C TYR A 31 -14.53 -5.27 -3.27
N ASN A 32 -15.21 -6.25 -2.67
CA ASN A 32 -14.57 -7.23 -1.80
C ASN A 32 -13.59 -8.14 -2.55
N HIS A 33 -13.92 -8.50 -3.80
CA HIS A 33 -13.06 -9.21 -4.74
C HIS A 33 -11.80 -8.39 -5.04
N LEU A 34 -11.96 -7.11 -5.38
CA LEU A 34 -10.82 -6.22 -5.61
C LEU A 34 -9.93 -6.10 -4.37
N LYS A 35 -10.53 -5.84 -3.20
CA LYS A 35 -9.82 -5.73 -1.93
C LYS A 35 -8.99 -6.98 -1.63
N LYS A 36 -9.57 -8.17 -1.78
CA LYS A 36 -8.85 -9.45 -1.59
C LYS A 36 -7.66 -9.58 -2.53
N SER A 37 -7.84 -9.25 -3.81
CA SER A 37 -6.76 -9.38 -4.78
C SER A 37 -5.64 -8.36 -4.56
N VAL A 38 -5.96 -7.13 -4.17
CA VAL A 38 -4.96 -6.13 -3.76
C VAL A 38 -4.18 -6.58 -2.53
N LEU A 39 -4.86 -7.08 -1.49
CA LEU A 39 -4.21 -7.62 -0.30
C LEU A 39 -3.29 -8.80 -0.62
N SER A 40 -3.73 -9.70 -1.50
CA SER A 40 -2.89 -10.82 -1.94
C SER A 40 -1.63 -10.35 -2.66
N VAL A 41 -1.73 -9.36 -3.56
CA VAL A 41 -0.56 -8.77 -4.23
C VAL A 41 0.36 -8.10 -3.22
N HIS A 42 -0.19 -7.37 -2.24
CA HIS A 42 0.57 -6.75 -1.16
C HIS A 42 1.36 -7.80 -0.35
N ASP A 43 0.70 -8.87 0.10
CA ASP A 43 1.35 -9.89 0.91
C ASP A 43 2.45 -10.62 0.12
N GLN A 44 2.19 -10.94 -1.15
CA GLN A 44 3.20 -11.51 -2.05
C GLN A 44 4.38 -10.56 -2.26
N SER A 45 4.13 -9.26 -2.41
CA SER A 45 5.18 -8.26 -2.57
C SER A 45 6.05 -8.15 -1.31
N ASN A 46 5.45 -8.22 -0.12
CA ASN A 46 6.19 -8.19 1.14
C ASN A 46 7.10 -9.40 1.29
N VAL A 47 6.64 -10.59 0.92
CA VAL A 47 7.48 -11.80 0.90
C VAL A 47 8.67 -11.62 -0.05
N ILE A 48 8.43 -11.12 -1.26
CA ILE A 48 9.49 -10.90 -2.26
C ILE A 48 10.52 -9.89 -1.74
N LEU A 49 10.07 -8.75 -1.24
CA LEU A 49 10.97 -7.69 -0.75
C LEU A 49 11.72 -8.12 0.51
N THR A 50 11.08 -8.88 1.40
CA THR A 50 11.75 -9.44 2.59
C THR A 50 12.86 -10.40 2.18
N ASN A 51 12.59 -11.31 1.25
CA ASN A 51 13.61 -12.24 0.74
C ASN A 51 14.79 -11.50 0.10
N ILE A 52 14.54 -10.42 -0.65
CA ILE A 52 15.62 -9.60 -1.24
C ILE A 52 16.49 -8.98 -0.14
N VAL A 53 15.89 -8.41 0.91
CA VAL A 53 16.63 -7.83 2.03
C VAL A 53 17.43 -8.90 2.79
N GLU A 54 16.87 -10.09 2.98
CA GLU A 54 17.56 -11.21 3.62
C GLU A 54 18.72 -11.73 2.77
N GLU A 55 18.52 -11.87 1.46
CA GLU A 55 19.56 -12.23 0.50
C GLU A 55 20.70 -11.20 0.49
N GLU A 56 20.40 -9.90 0.52
CA GLU A 56 21.41 -8.84 0.60
C GLU A 56 22.17 -8.87 1.94
N LYS A 57 21.47 -9.07 3.06
CA LYS A 57 22.11 -9.22 4.39
C LYS A 57 23.06 -10.41 4.43
N ASN A 58 22.68 -11.52 3.82
CA ASN A 58 23.48 -12.74 3.78
C ASN A 58 24.64 -12.67 2.77
N GLN A 59 24.61 -11.72 1.83
CA GLN A 59 25.65 -11.52 0.80
C GLN A 59 26.75 -10.51 1.19
N LEU A 60 26.69 -9.89 2.38
CA LEU A 60 27.74 -8.97 2.85
C LEU A 60 28.94 -9.72 3.45
N PRO A 61 30.12 -9.56 2.83
CA PRO A 61 31.21 -8.85 3.47
C PRO A 61 31.36 -7.47 2.83
N GLN A 62 31.05 -6.43 3.61
CA GLN A 62 31.33 -5.00 3.38
C GLN A 62 31.24 -4.47 1.93
N ARG A 63 30.10 -3.89 1.57
CA ARG A 63 30.06 -2.90 0.47
C ARG A 63 29.08 -1.79 0.80
N ASN A 64 29.58 -0.56 0.90
CA ASN A 64 28.82 0.67 1.06
C ASN A 64 27.78 0.79 -0.07
N ILE A 65 26.49 0.76 0.25
CA ILE A 65 25.40 0.87 -0.74
C ILE A 65 24.71 2.23 -0.57
N PRO A 66 24.60 3.06 -1.63
CA PRO A 66 23.79 4.27 -1.61
C PRO A 66 22.29 3.94 -1.73
N THR A 67 21.49 4.80 -1.14
CA THR A 67 20.04 4.74 -0.94
C THR A 67 19.26 4.52 -2.25
N SER A 68 18.41 3.49 -2.32
CA SER A 68 17.43 3.32 -3.40
C SER A 68 16.25 4.26 -3.24
N THR A 69 15.80 4.87 -4.33
CA THR A 69 14.54 5.64 -4.38
C THR A 69 13.43 4.74 -4.91
N ILE A 70 12.32 4.64 -4.18
CA ILE A 70 11.08 3.98 -4.62
C ILE A 70 10.23 5.05 -5.30
N THR A 71 9.86 4.85 -6.56
CA THR A 71 8.94 5.74 -7.28
C THR A 71 7.58 5.07 -7.40
N THR A 72 6.61 5.56 -6.63
CA THR A 72 5.19 5.19 -6.77
C THR A 72 4.52 6.25 -7.63
N THR A 73 4.03 5.88 -8.81
CA THR A 73 3.22 6.77 -9.64
C THR A 73 1.74 6.41 -9.48
N VAL A 74 0.93 7.39 -9.12
CA VAL A 74 -0.52 7.32 -9.15
C VAL A 74 -0.95 8.31 -10.22
N SER A 75 -1.46 7.82 -11.35
CA SER A 75 -2.02 8.68 -12.38
C SER A 75 -3.41 9.14 -11.93
N THR A 76 -3.47 10.34 -11.35
CA THR A 76 -4.72 11.09 -11.13
C THR A 76 -4.70 12.31 -12.04
N ASP A 77 -5.71 12.39 -12.91
CA ASP A 77 -6.03 13.60 -13.66
C ASP A 77 -6.21 14.79 -12.70
N ASP A 78 -5.64 15.94 -13.10
CA ASP A 78 -5.65 17.25 -12.45
C ASP A 78 -6.98 17.63 -11.75
N ASN A 79 -6.91 17.99 -10.46
CA ASN A 79 -7.53 19.24 -9.98
C ASN A 79 -7.06 19.66 -8.57
N ALA A 80 -6.21 20.69 -8.57
CA ALA A 80 -6.15 21.88 -7.69
C ALA A 80 -6.44 21.83 -6.16
N ASP A 81 -5.44 22.36 -5.44
CA ASP A 81 -5.50 23.45 -4.43
C ASP A 81 -5.64 23.17 -2.91
N GLY A 82 -4.74 23.85 -2.16
CA GLY A 82 -4.73 24.09 -0.70
C GLY A 82 -3.80 23.14 0.07
N ASP A 83 -2.51 23.44 0.33
CA ASP A 83 -1.89 24.52 1.13
C ASP A 83 -2.32 24.59 2.61
N GLU A 84 -1.29 24.70 3.45
CA GLU A 84 -1.24 24.89 4.92
C GLU A 84 -1.60 23.69 5.82
N SER A 85 -0.99 23.42 6.97
CA SER A 85 0.38 23.49 7.53
C SER A 85 0.25 23.01 8.98
N GLU A 86 1.39 22.62 9.56
CA GLU A 86 1.71 22.56 10.99
C GLU A 86 1.41 21.29 11.81
N GLU A 87 2.49 20.90 12.48
CA GLU A 87 2.73 19.91 13.51
C GLU A 87 1.90 20.23 14.77
N ASP A 88 1.42 19.23 15.51
CA ASP A 88 1.85 19.06 16.91
C ASP A 88 1.38 17.72 17.50
N GLU A 89 2.21 17.20 18.40
CA GLU A 89 1.98 16.03 19.22
C GLU A 89 1.01 16.35 20.37
N GLU A 90 0.11 15.43 20.71
CA GLU A 90 0.11 14.75 22.01
C GLU A 90 -1.23 14.05 22.30
N ASP A 91 -1.04 12.85 22.82
CA ASP A 91 -1.95 11.91 23.43
C ASP A 91 -2.65 12.53 24.65
N ASN A 92 -3.99 12.45 24.70
CA ASN A 92 -4.70 12.39 25.98
C ASN A 92 -6.12 11.85 25.77
N ASP A 93 -6.29 10.61 26.22
CA ASP A 93 -7.55 10.04 26.66
C ASP A 93 -8.33 11.02 27.52
N ASP A 94 -9.49 11.49 27.05
CA ASP A 94 -10.58 11.71 27.99
C ASP A 94 -11.96 11.46 27.38
N LYS A 95 -12.73 10.66 28.10
CA LYS A 95 -14.06 10.20 27.75
C LYS A 95 -15.05 11.35 27.78
N LEU A 96 -15.53 11.79 26.62
CA LEU A 96 -16.75 12.57 26.53
C LEU A 96 -17.89 11.69 25.99
N LEU A 97 -18.64 11.14 26.95
CA LEU A 97 -19.92 10.46 26.75
C LEU A 97 -20.87 11.32 25.89
N PRO A 98 -21.74 10.71 25.05
CA PRO A 98 -22.74 11.47 24.32
C PRO A 98 -23.82 11.99 25.28
N PRO A 99 -24.24 13.25 25.21
CA PRO A 99 -25.39 13.71 25.99
C PRO A 99 -26.70 13.15 25.40
N GLU A 100 -27.41 12.35 26.19
CA GLU A 100 -28.81 11.96 25.92
C GLU A 100 -29.82 13.07 26.31
N LYS A 101 -30.89 13.17 25.51
CA LYS A 101 -32.23 13.78 25.75
C LYS A 101 -32.27 15.33 25.79
N LYS A 102 -33.22 16.03 25.13
CA LYS A 102 -34.69 15.97 25.29
C LYS A 102 -35.44 16.61 24.09
N MET A 103 -36.69 16.17 23.88
CA MET A 103 -37.70 16.68 22.91
C MET A 103 -37.95 18.20 22.99
N LYS A 104 -38.36 18.84 21.88
CA LYS A 104 -39.76 19.26 21.57
C LYS A 104 -39.83 20.52 20.67
N ALA A 105 -40.48 20.40 19.52
CA ALA A 105 -41.46 21.35 18.99
C ALA A 105 -42.38 20.58 18.03
#